data_AF-A0A7S2BX94-F1
#
_entry.id   AF-A0A7S2BX94-F1
#
_cell.length_a   1.000
_cell.length_b   1.000
_cell.length_c   1.000
_cell.angle_alpha   90.00
_cell.angle_beta   90.00
_cell.angle_gamma   90.00
#
_symmetry.space_group_name_H-M   'P 1'
#
loop_
_entity.id
_entity.type
_entity.pdbx_description
1 polymer ?
#
loop_
_entity_poly.entity_id
_entity_poly.type
_entity_poly.pdbx_seq_one_letter_code
_entity_poly.pdbx_strand_id
1 'polypeptide(L)'
;SGQPRQPPQEPGRTSPQPCQPRLPLNQTAALMAGILPPGRLVELQGLPETLEAADLLGTTDGSDLAAYSPNGKKGKVVGQGEEGKIVVETFDAVVLEVTQDKLKEFTPPAVSEGGFDLAWPAEDEDMAGDFAVGAVQQLIEKGYCVVQMSVSE
;
A
#
# COMPACT_ATOMS: atom_id res chain seq x y z
N SER A 1 58.63 -32.35 -25.16
CA SER A 1 58.12 -30.96 -25.05
C SER A 1 56.62 -30.95 -25.29
N GLY A 2 55.81 -31.06 -24.24
CA GLY A 2 54.36 -31.02 -24.32
C GLY A 2 53.86 -29.76 -23.63
N GLN A 3 53.30 -28.80 -24.38
CA GLN A 3 52.64 -27.63 -23.80
C GLN A 3 51.27 -28.02 -23.22
N PRO A 4 50.89 -27.50 -22.05
CA PRO A 4 49.57 -27.72 -21.50
C PRO A 4 48.54 -26.86 -22.25
N ARG A 5 47.40 -27.46 -22.62
CA ARG A 5 46.26 -26.75 -23.21
C ARG A 5 45.56 -25.91 -22.14
N GLN A 6 45.33 -24.63 -22.44
CA GLN A 6 44.45 -23.77 -21.63
C GLN A 6 42.98 -24.17 -21.82
N PRO A 7 42.15 -24.05 -20.77
CA PRO A 7 40.72 -24.25 -20.87
C PRO A 7 40.02 -23.06 -21.56
N PRO A 8 38.85 -23.28 -22.17
CA PRO A 8 38.08 -22.24 -22.83
C PRO A 8 37.52 -21.22 -21.82
N GLN A 9 37.59 -19.94 -22.15
CA GLN A 9 36.95 -18.89 -21.37
C GLN A 9 35.44 -18.85 -21.69
N GLU A 10 34.61 -18.90 -20.66
CA GLU A 10 33.16 -18.70 -20.78
C GLU A 10 32.83 -17.26 -21.18
N PRO A 11 31.87 -17.04 -22.10
CA PRO A 11 31.38 -15.71 -22.44
C PRO A 11 30.60 -15.11 -21.26
N GLY A 12 30.81 -13.81 -21.06
CA GLY A 12 30.40 -13.08 -19.87
C GLY A 12 28.95 -13.29 -19.44
N ARG A 13 28.77 -13.65 -18.17
CA ARG A 13 27.51 -13.49 -17.45
C ARG A 13 27.18 -12.00 -17.39
N THR A 14 26.25 -11.56 -18.22
CA THR A 14 25.52 -10.31 -17.99
C THR A 14 24.73 -10.47 -16.70
N SER A 15 25.08 -9.70 -15.68
CA SER A 15 24.29 -9.57 -14.46
C SER A 15 22.85 -9.22 -14.83
N PRO A 16 21.83 -9.87 -14.24
CA PRO A 16 20.45 -9.43 -14.41
C PRO A 16 20.37 -8.00 -13.86
N GLN A 17 19.99 -7.05 -14.72
CA GLN A 17 19.64 -5.72 -14.23
C GLN A 17 18.52 -5.90 -13.20
N PRO A 18 18.60 -5.26 -12.03
CA PRO A 18 17.46 -5.19 -11.14
C PRO A 18 16.32 -4.55 -11.92
N CYS A 19 15.20 -5.26 -12.06
CA CYS A 19 13.94 -4.72 -12.55
C CYS A 19 13.62 -3.51 -11.68
N GLN A 20 13.97 -2.31 -12.14
CA GLN A 20 13.54 -1.11 -11.45
C GLN A 20 12.03 -1.05 -11.64
N PRO A 21 11.24 -0.97 -10.55
CA PRO A 21 9.81 -0.82 -10.67
C PRO A 21 9.57 0.48 -11.44
N ARG A 22 9.06 0.35 -12.67
CA ARG A 22 8.57 1.47 -13.45
C ARG A 22 7.31 1.94 -12.73
N LEU A 23 7.44 2.97 -11.91
CA LEU A 23 6.27 3.63 -11.36
C LEU A 23 5.39 4.08 -12.54
N PRO A 24 4.09 3.77 -12.53
CA PRO A 24 3.20 4.17 -13.60
C PRO A 24 3.19 5.71 -13.69
N LEU A 25 3.09 6.23 -14.91
CA LEU A 25 3.32 7.65 -15.24
C LEU A 25 2.41 8.61 -14.44
N ASN A 26 1.28 8.11 -13.95
CA ASN A 26 0.31 8.83 -13.11
C ASN A 26 0.80 9.08 -11.67
N GLN A 27 1.67 8.22 -11.11
CA GLN A 27 2.24 8.40 -9.76
C GLN A 27 3.31 9.50 -9.74
N THR A 28 4.05 9.68 -10.83
CA THR A 28 5.11 10.70 -10.92
C THR A 28 4.54 12.12 -10.92
N ALA A 29 3.36 12.33 -11.51
CA ALA A 29 2.69 13.63 -11.50
C ALA A 29 2.08 13.96 -10.13
N ALA A 30 1.50 12.97 -9.44
CA ALA A 30 0.96 13.13 -8.09
C ALA A 30 2.03 13.57 -7.08
N LEU A 31 3.24 12.98 -7.17
CA LEU A 31 4.38 13.36 -6.34
C LEU A 31 4.80 14.83 -6.52
N MET A 32 4.67 15.39 -7.73
CA MET A 32 5.06 16.77 -8.05
C MET A 32 3.99 17.79 -7.63
N ALA A 33 2.73 17.37 -7.51
CA ALA A 33 1.61 18.20 -7.01
C ALA A 33 1.47 18.15 -5.49
N GLY A 34 2.30 17.35 -4.80
CA GLY A 34 2.19 17.11 -3.37
C GLY A 34 1.02 16.19 -2.99
N ILE A 35 0.23 15.68 -3.93
CA ILE A 35 -0.96 14.88 -3.64
C ILE A 35 -0.54 13.47 -3.21
N LEU A 36 -1.10 12.97 -2.11
CA LEU A 36 -0.84 11.62 -1.63
C LEU A 36 -1.43 10.59 -2.62
N PRO A 37 -0.61 9.70 -3.20
CA PRO A 37 -1.12 8.70 -4.12
C PRO A 37 -1.94 7.62 -3.37
N PRO A 38 -2.86 6.93 -4.08
CA PRO A 38 -3.54 5.76 -3.53
C PRO A 38 -2.57 4.71 -2.97
N GLY A 39 -3.02 4.00 -1.93
CA GLY A 39 -2.22 3.01 -1.19
C GLY A 39 -1.34 3.61 -0.10
N ARG A 40 -1.15 4.94 -0.03
CA ARG A 40 -0.39 5.56 1.06
C ARG A 40 -1.13 5.47 2.38
N LEU A 41 -0.40 5.13 3.42
CA LEU A 41 -0.90 5.05 4.78
C LEU A 41 -0.87 6.42 5.44
N VAL A 42 -1.97 6.75 6.09
CA VAL A 42 -2.19 8.08 6.68
C VAL A 42 -2.85 7.98 8.06
N GLU A 43 -2.59 8.99 8.88
CA GLU A 43 -3.29 9.28 10.11
C GLU A 43 -4.09 10.57 9.95
N LEU A 44 -5.34 10.53 10.41
CA LEU A 44 -6.28 11.64 10.35
C LEU A 44 -6.06 12.59 11.53
N GLN A 45 -5.99 13.90 11.23
CA GLN A 45 -5.76 14.93 12.24
C GLN A 45 -6.48 16.25 11.92
N GLY A 46 -6.83 17.02 12.96
CA GLY A 46 -7.40 18.36 12.81
C GLY A 46 -8.80 18.41 12.18
N LEU A 47 -9.53 17.30 12.22
CA LEU A 47 -10.95 17.18 11.85
C LEU A 47 -11.84 17.51 13.08
N PRO A 48 -13.16 17.69 12.90
CA PRO A 48 -14.09 17.75 14.02
C PRO A 48 -13.94 16.53 14.96
N GLU A 49 -14.23 16.72 16.24
CA GLU A 49 -14.11 15.65 17.26
C GLU A 49 -15.04 14.47 16.96
N THR A 50 -16.22 14.79 16.40
CA THR A 50 -17.22 13.84 15.94
C THR A 50 -17.74 14.29 14.58
N LEU A 51 -17.79 13.36 13.63
CA LEU A 51 -18.45 13.48 12.34
C LEU A 51 -19.76 12.69 12.39
N GLU A 52 -20.83 13.27 11.86
CA GLU A 52 -22.12 12.58 11.77
C GLU A 52 -22.12 11.64 10.57
N ALA A 53 -23.04 10.66 10.55
CA ALA A 53 -23.16 9.73 9.43
C ALA A 53 -23.42 10.43 8.08
N ALA A 54 -23.98 11.63 8.07
CA ALA A 54 -24.17 12.40 6.83
C ALA A 54 -22.86 12.93 6.22
N ASP A 55 -21.79 13.03 7.02
CA ASP A 55 -20.49 13.57 6.60
C ASP A 55 -19.49 12.49 6.16
N LEU A 56 -19.86 11.21 6.28
CA LEU A 56 -19.01 10.07 5.87
C LEU A 56 -19.53 9.50 4.54
N LEU A 57 -18.64 8.89 3.78
CA LEU A 57 -18.98 8.29 2.48
C LEU A 57 -19.58 6.89 2.63
N GLY A 58 -19.33 6.21 3.75
CA GLY A 58 -19.87 4.88 4.03
C GLY A 58 -18.92 4.00 4.83
N THR A 59 -19.22 2.71 4.87
CA THR A 59 -18.37 1.65 5.43
C THR A 59 -18.07 0.59 4.37
N THR A 60 -16.89 -0.04 4.46
CA THR A 60 -16.50 -1.13 3.54
C THR A 60 -16.80 -2.52 4.10
N ASP A 61 -17.15 -2.63 5.38
CA ASP A 61 -17.48 -3.89 6.05
C ASP A 61 -18.99 -4.21 6.06
N GLY A 62 -19.82 -3.30 5.52
CA GLY A 62 -21.28 -3.43 5.51
C GLY A 62 -21.95 -3.09 6.83
N SER A 63 -21.21 -2.55 7.82
CA SER A 63 -21.78 -2.08 9.08
C SER A 63 -22.59 -0.79 8.89
N ASP A 64 -23.58 -0.56 9.74
CA ASP A 64 -24.34 0.69 9.75
C ASP A 64 -23.44 1.88 10.09
N LEU A 65 -23.64 2.98 9.37
CA LEU A 65 -22.87 4.20 9.56
C LEU A 65 -23.35 4.93 10.82
N ALA A 66 -22.42 5.25 11.73
CA ALA A 66 -22.69 5.95 12.98
C ALA A 66 -21.79 7.18 13.12
N ALA A 67 -22.07 8.00 14.14
CA ALA A 67 -21.18 9.09 14.52
C ALA A 67 -19.75 8.55 14.76
N TYR A 68 -18.77 9.21 14.15
CA TYR A 68 -17.40 8.72 14.08
C TYR A 68 -16.42 9.77 14.60
N SER A 69 -15.45 9.34 15.40
CA SER A 69 -14.37 10.22 15.88
C SER A 69 -13.10 9.96 15.06
N PRO A 70 -12.81 10.80 14.04
CA PRO A 70 -11.78 10.48 13.05
C PRO A 70 -10.35 10.78 13.51
N ASN A 71 -10.15 11.71 14.43
CA ASN A 71 -8.79 12.13 14.81
C ASN A 71 -8.01 11.01 15.50
N GLY A 72 -6.77 10.79 15.06
CA GLY A 72 -5.89 9.71 15.53
C GLY A 72 -6.15 8.34 14.89
N LYS A 73 -7.24 8.22 14.13
CA LYS A 73 -7.55 7.03 13.32
C LYS A 73 -6.61 6.97 12.12
N LYS A 74 -6.31 5.74 11.71
CA LYS A 74 -5.33 5.43 10.67
C LYS A 74 -6.04 4.71 9.54
N GLY A 75 -5.52 4.88 8.34
CA GLY A 75 -6.12 4.34 7.14
C GLY A 75 -5.18 4.39 5.96
N LYS A 76 -5.77 4.19 4.79
CA LYS A 76 -5.09 4.28 3.50
C LYS A 76 -5.83 5.25 2.59
N VAL A 77 -5.08 5.94 1.75
CA VAL A 77 -5.66 6.71 0.65
C VAL A 77 -6.19 5.74 -0.39
N VAL A 78 -7.47 5.86 -0.74
CA VAL A 78 -8.11 5.01 -1.76
C VAL A 78 -8.28 5.76 -3.08
N GLY A 79 -8.32 7.09 -3.05
CA GLY A 79 -8.48 7.89 -4.26
C GLY A 79 -8.52 9.39 -3.99
N GLN A 80 -8.82 10.13 -5.06
CA GLN A 80 -9.14 11.55 -5.00
C GLN A 80 -10.65 11.72 -5.05
N GLY A 81 -11.17 12.54 -4.16
CA GLY A 81 -12.57 12.91 -4.09
C GLY A 81 -12.85 14.18 -4.88
N GLU A 82 -13.94 14.85 -4.54
CA GLU A 82 -14.31 16.11 -5.18
C GLU A 82 -13.42 17.26 -4.70
N GLU A 83 -13.28 18.29 -5.54
CA GLU A 83 -12.59 19.55 -5.21
C GLU A 83 -11.14 19.39 -4.71
N GLY A 84 -10.46 18.29 -5.09
CA GLY A 84 -9.08 18.02 -4.69
C GLY A 84 -8.93 17.48 -3.26
N LYS A 85 -10.02 17.02 -2.64
CA LYS A 85 -9.94 16.27 -1.39
C LYS A 85 -9.50 14.83 -1.65
N ILE A 86 -9.09 14.17 -0.59
CA ILE A 86 -8.52 12.82 -0.61
C ILE A 86 -9.51 11.90 0.08
N VAL A 87 -9.83 10.79 -0.57
CA VAL A 87 -10.68 9.75 0.01
C VAL A 87 -9.79 8.80 0.80
N VAL A 88 -10.13 8.62 2.07
CA VAL A 88 -9.42 7.73 2.99
C VAL A 88 -10.37 6.66 3.49
N GLU A 89 -9.91 5.41 3.43
CA GLU A 89 -10.53 4.29 4.12
C GLU A 89 -9.73 4.02 5.39
N THR A 90 -10.37 4.18 6.54
CA THR A 90 -9.77 3.88 7.84
C THR A 90 -9.70 2.38 8.10
N PHE A 91 -8.83 1.94 9.01
CA PHE A 91 -8.77 0.53 9.44
C PHE A 91 -9.99 0.09 10.25
N ASP A 92 -10.86 1.02 10.63
CA ASP A 92 -12.19 0.73 11.19
C ASP A 92 -13.24 0.56 10.09
N ALA A 93 -12.83 0.39 8.83
CA ALA A 93 -13.68 0.26 7.65
C ALA A 93 -14.56 1.49 7.34
N VAL A 94 -14.29 2.67 7.93
CA VAL A 94 -15.02 3.92 7.63
C VAL A 94 -14.33 4.67 6.50
N VAL A 95 -15.12 5.11 5.51
CA VAL A 95 -14.66 5.88 4.35
C VAL A 95 -15.08 7.34 4.51
N LEU A 96 -14.15 8.26 4.32
CA LEU A 96 -14.39 9.70 4.42
C LEU A 96 -13.52 10.49 3.44
N GLU A 97 -13.99 11.69 3.11
CA GLU A 97 -13.31 12.63 2.23
C GLU A 97 -12.71 13.77 3.05
N VAL A 98 -11.40 13.99 2.93
CA VAL A 98 -10.67 14.96 3.76
C VAL A 98 -9.65 15.75 2.94
N THR A 99 -9.39 16.98 3.33
CA THR A 99 -8.33 17.78 2.70
C THR A 99 -6.95 17.27 3.12
N GLN A 100 -5.96 17.46 2.25
CA GLN A 100 -4.62 16.92 2.48
C GLN A 100 -3.95 17.46 3.74
N ASP A 101 -4.22 18.70 4.16
CA ASP A 101 -3.68 19.29 5.39
C ASP A 101 -4.16 18.58 6.67
N LYS A 102 -5.22 17.77 6.56
CA LYS A 102 -5.77 16.92 7.64
C LYS A 102 -5.17 15.52 7.67
N LEU A 103 -4.20 15.25 6.79
CA LEU A 103 -3.52 13.97 6.69
C LEU A 103 -2.06 14.09 7.10
N LYS A 104 -1.61 13.09 7.84
CA LYS A 104 -0.21 12.88 8.18
C LYS A 104 0.22 11.51 7.68
N GLU A 105 1.36 11.40 7.01
CA GLU A 105 1.88 10.10 6.59
C GLU A 105 2.11 9.21 7.82
N PHE A 106 1.61 7.98 7.76
CA PHE A 106 1.68 7.01 8.83
C PHE A 106 2.60 5.86 8.41
N THR A 107 3.63 5.61 9.22
CA THR A 107 4.46 4.41 9.09
C THR A 107 4.02 3.42 10.16
N PRO A 108 3.57 2.21 9.79
CA PRO A 108 3.19 1.20 10.76
C PRO A 108 4.40 0.82 11.64
N PRO A 109 4.16 0.44 12.91
CA PRO A 109 5.21 -0.09 13.77
C PRO A 109 5.89 -1.32 13.16
N ALA A 110 7.00 -1.74 13.75
CA ALA A 110 7.61 -3.01 13.38
C ALA A 110 6.62 -4.18 13.61
N VAL A 111 6.74 -5.24 12.80
CA VAL A 111 5.89 -6.44 12.93
C VAL A 111 6.00 -7.05 14.34
N SER A 112 7.16 -6.99 14.98
CA SER A 112 7.39 -7.45 16.36
C SER A 112 6.59 -6.68 17.43
N GLU A 113 6.06 -5.50 17.08
CA GLU A 113 5.27 -4.63 17.94
C GLU A 113 3.78 -4.65 17.55
N GLY A 114 3.38 -5.58 16.68
CA GLY A 114 2.00 -5.70 16.19
C GLY A 114 1.70 -4.84 14.95
N GLY A 115 2.72 -4.30 14.28
CA GLY A 115 2.56 -3.63 13.00
C GLY A 115 2.46 -4.59 11.81
N PHE A 116 2.47 -4.03 10.61
CA PHE A 116 2.34 -4.76 9.35
C PHE A 116 3.21 -4.11 8.27
N ASP A 117 3.57 -4.88 7.24
CA ASP A 117 4.37 -4.37 6.13
C ASP A 117 3.52 -3.72 5.03
N LEU A 118 2.35 -4.30 4.77
CA LEU A 118 1.45 -3.90 3.69
C LEU A 118 0.00 -3.98 4.19
N ALA A 119 -0.83 -3.04 3.73
CA ALA A 119 -2.26 -3.06 3.93
C ALA A 119 -2.95 -3.53 2.65
N TRP A 120 -4.02 -4.33 2.79
CA TRP A 120 -4.81 -4.77 1.65
C TRP A 120 -5.34 -3.55 0.86
N PRO A 121 -5.25 -3.54 -0.48
CA PRO A 121 -5.69 -2.42 -1.28
C PRO A 121 -7.21 -2.24 -1.17
N ALA A 122 -7.71 -1.07 -1.54
CA ALA A 122 -9.16 -0.92 -1.77
C ALA A 122 -9.56 -1.76 -3.00
N GLU A 123 -10.87 -1.88 -3.27
CA GLU A 123 -11.47 -2.73 -4.32
C GLU A 123 -11.13 -2.31 -5.77
N ASP A 124 -9.84 -2.15 -6.07
CA ASP A 124 -9.28 -1.85 -7.39
C ASP A 124 -8.39 -3.03 -7.80
N GLU A 125 -8.72 -3.66 -8.93
CA GLU A 125 -8.01 -4.85 -9.45
C GLU A 125 -6.54 -4.56 -9.77
N ASP A 126 -6.21 -3.35 -10.24
CA ASP A 126 -4.84 -2.97 -10.54
C ASP A 126 -4.04 -2.84 -9.22
N MET A 127 -4.66 -2.27 -8.18
CA MET A 127 -4.04 -2.18 -6.85
C MET A 127 -3.87 -3.55 -6.18
N ALA A 128 -4.75 -4.51 -6.47
CA ALA A 128 -4.60 -5.91 -6.02
C ALA A 128 -3.33 -6.56 -6.60
N GLY A 129 -3.01 -6.28 -7.87
CA GLY A 129 -1.78 -6.71 -8.52
C GLY A 129 -0.53 -6.17 -7.81
N ASP A 130 -0.50 -4.85 -7.57
CA ASP A 130 0.62 -4.19 -6.88
C ASP A 130 0.81 -4.70 -5.45
N PHE A 131 -0.30 -4.92 -4.73
CA PHE A 131 -0.26 -5.54 -3.41
C PHE A 131 0.32 -6.96 -3.46
N ALA A 132 -0.13 -7.79 -4.40
CA ALA A 132 0.36 -9.16 -4.52
C ALA A 132 1.87 -9.20 -4.80
N VAL A 133 2.36 -8.33 -5.68
CA VAL A 133 3.80 -8.19 -5.97
C VAL A 133 4.55 -7.75 -4.71
N GLY A 134 4.05 -6.73 -4.01
CA GLY A 134 4.66 -6.25 -2.76
C GLY A 134 4.70 -7.34 -1.68
N ALA A 135 3.60 -8.08 -1.51
CA ALA A 135 3.51 -9.15 -0.52
C ALA A 135 4.51 -10.28 -0.83
N VAL A 136 4.62 -10.70 -2.09
CA VAL A 136 5.61 -11.69 -2.53
C VAL A 136 7.04 -11.19 -2.26
N GLN A 137 7.32 -9.93 -2.57
CA GLN A 137 8.64 -9.33 -2.31
C GLN A 137 8.99 -9.35 -0.82
N GLN A 138 8.06 -8.93 0.05
CA GLN A 138 8.26 -8.95 1.52
C GLN A 138 8.52 -10.37 2.04
N LEU A 139 7.85 -11.38 1.49
CA LEU A 139 8.06 -12.78 1.88
C LEU A 139 9.45 -13.29 1.44
N ILE A 140 9.85 -13.00 0.19
CA ILE A 140 11.16 -13.40 -0.34
C ILE A 140 12.30 -12.78 0.48
N GLU A 141 12.25 -11.47 0.73
CA GLU A 141 13.29 -10.75 1.46
C GLU A 141 13.47 -11.24 2.89
N LYS A 142 12.37 -11.67 3.52
CA LYS A 142 12.36 -12.21 4.87
C LYS A 142 12.62 -13.73 4.93
N GLY A 143 12.82 -14.38 3.78
CA GLY A 143 13.10 -15.81 3.70
C GLY A 143 11.90 -16.71 4.01
N TYR A 144 10.68 -16.22 3.82
CA TYR A 144 9.44 -16.98 3.98
C TYR A 144 8.88 -17.46 2.65
N CYS A 145 8.04 -18.50 2.68
CA CYS A 145 7.25 -18.95 1.54
C CYS A 145 5.77 -19.10 1.93
N VAL A 146 4.86 -18.90 0.96
CA VAL A 146 3.43 -19.17 1.15
C VAL A 146 3.16 -20.65 0.89
N VAL A 147 2.53 -21.33 1.85
CA VAL A 147 1.99 -22.68 1.65
C VAL A 147 0.47 -22.58 1.69
N GLN A 148 -0.17 -22.74 0.54
CA GLN A 148 -1.62 -22.84 0.47
C GLN A 148 -2.02 -24.30 0.73
N MET A 149 -2.71 -24.54 1.84
CA MET A 149 -3.29 -25.84 2.14
C MET A 149 -4.72 -25.89 1.63
N SER A 150 -5.05 -26.91 0.83
CA SER A 150 -6.44 -27.27 0.58
C SER A 150 -6.92 -28.20 1.70
N VAL A 151 -8.16 -27.98 2.14
CA VAL A 151 -8.88 -28.94 2.97
C VAL A 151 -9.71 -29.82 2.03
N SER A 152 -9.56 -31.13 2.13
CA SER A 152 -10.44 -32.10 1.45
C SER A 152 -11.67 -32.33 2.33
N GLU A 153 -12.85 -32.31 1.71
CA GLU A 153 -14.13 -32.71 2.32
C GLU A 153 -14.26 -34.23 2.49
#